data_AF-A0A5C1WCF3-F1
#
_entry.id   AF-A0A5C1WCF3-F1
#
_cell.length_a   1.000
_cell.length_b   1.000
_cell.length_c   1.000
_cell.angle_alpha   90.00
_cell.angle_beta   90.00
_cell.angle_gamma   90.00
#
_symmetry.space_group_name_H-M   'P 1'
#
loop_
_entity.id
_entity.type
_entity.pdbx_description
1 polymer ?
#
loop_
_entity_poly.entity_id
_entity_poly.type
_entity_poly.pdbx_seq_one_letter_code
_entity_poly.pdbx_strand_id
1 'polypeptide(L)'
;MACLIRLFLFATLVLVGSLPAGAAQKAALVIGNSAYRSVTPLVNPANDANDMAASLGRIGYAVTLVKDGDLAAMNDGLRAFLRDADHADSVVVFYSGHGVQVKGRNYLVPVSARISDELDLDTQTLSLDKLLELVDSAAPKVKIVILDSCRDNPLTRQLTRGAGTRGLARIDLDASSAKGTLIAFSTAPGSVAQDGSGRNSPFTTALLAHMETPGLDIRQMFGQVRADVDQSTQGGQTPWVNEAIIGSFAMAGKVETPQPVKAVGGTSTTPVNPPAQTGADLVPAVPTEGDNQASSPPQQSAALDFAAPDRTVPASVSPSFPCNGRLNPTENAICQDGDLATLDQTLSSAYGVINAALPKDLQVKLKANQTAWRAQRDECGADAACIGVSYRQRLAFLKSLVDKAAGTPSTSPSFPCGGRLNPSERAICQSETLARLDLALDSVFKARFRNLVKADQVALSASQTAWRTNRDRCGATASCIEAAYRQRLSYFQSLQ
;
A
#
# COMPACT_ATOMS: atom_id res chain seq x y z
N MET A 1 -90.65 10.16 32.53
CA MET A 1 -90.13 11.23 31.65
C MET A 1 -88.71 11.51 32.12
N ALA A 2 -87.64 11.06 31.46
CA ALA A 2 -87.22 11.29 30.06
C ALA A 2 -86.47 12.62 29.88
N CYS A 3 -85.35 12.55 29.14
CA CYS A 3 -84.48 13.63 28.68
C CYS A 3 -83.54 14.30 29.71
N LEU A 4 -82.32 14.75 29.35
CA LEU A 4 -81.40 14.49 28.20
C LEU A 4 -80.07 15.23 28.54
N ILE A 5 -78.91 14.78 28.00
CA ILE A 5 -77.77 15.64 27.58
C ILE A 5 -77.04 16.45 28.70
N ARG A 6 -75.71 16.42 28.90
CA ARG A 6 -74.60 16.26 27.94
C ARG A 6 -73.35 15.71 28.66
N LEU A 7 -72.74 14.68 28.09
CA LEU A 7 -71.46 14.13 28.54
C LEU A 7 -70.31 14.96 27.92
N PHE A 8 -69.50 15.62 28.76
CA PHE A 8 -68.24 16.26 28.36
C PHE A 8 -67.12 15.77 29.29
N LEU A 9 -66.73 14.50 29.16
CA LEU A 9 -65.47 14.03 29.74
C LEU A 9 -64.32 14.46 28.83
N PHE A 10 -63.31 15.09 29.42
CA PHE A 10 -62.05 15.44 28.77
C PHE A 10 -61.33 14.18 28.27
N ALA A 11 -61.40 13.94 26.96
CA ALA A 11 -60.49 13.04 26.25
C ALA A 11 -59.32 13.85 25.67
N THR A 12 -58.46 14.40 26.53
CA THR A 12 -57.16 14.95 26.12
C THR A 12 -56.25 13.79 25.70
N LEU A 13 -56.43 13.34 24.46
CA LEU A 13 -55.51 12.46 23.77
C LEU A 13 -54.19 13.21 23.61
N VAL A 14 -53.21 12.91 24.50
CA VAL A 14 -51.85 13.43 24.36
C VAL A 14 -51.25 12.77 23.13
N LEU A 15 -51.36 13.47 22.00
CA LEU A 15 -50.70 13.10 20.76
C LEU A 15 -49.20 13.35 20.95
N VAL A 16 -48.50 12.36 21.53
CA VAL A 16 -47.04 12.34 21.57
C VAL A 16 -46.57 12.25 20.12
N GLY A 17 -46.32 13.42 19.53
CA GLY A 17 -45.75 13.52 18.21
C GLY A 17 -44.39 12.85 18.22
N SER A 18 -44.32 11.65 17.65
CA SER A 18 -43.05 10.99 17.35
C SER A 18 -42.30 11.89 16.37
N LEU A 19 -41.39 12.72 16.90
CA LEU A 19 -40.34 13.33 16.09
C LEU A 19 -39.71 12.18 15.30
N PRO A 20 -39.61 12.27 13.96
CA PRO A 20 -38.92 11.25 13.20
C PRO A 20 -37.50 11.18 13.76
N ALA A 21 -37.14 10.04 14.34
CA ALA A 21 -35.77 9.80 14.77
C ALA A 21 -34.90 10.02 13.53
N GLY A 22 -34.00 11.01 13.59
CA GLY A 22 -33.29 11.51 12.42
C GLY A 22 -32.68 10.35 11.64
N ALA A 23 -33.21 10.11 10.43
CA ALA A 23 -32.69 9.04 9.58
C ALA A 23 -31.22 9.34 9.29
N ALA A 24 -30.38 8.32 9.35
CA ALA A 24 -28.94 8.45 9.14
C ALA A 24 -28.67 9.11 7.78
N GLN A 25 -28.29 10.39 7.79
CA GLN A 25 -28.16 11.17 6.57
C GLN A 25 -26.91 10.72 5.83
N LYS A 26 -27.09 10.17 4.63
CA LYS A 26 -26.02 9.67 3.77
C LYS A 26 -26.05 10.43 2.45
N ALA A 27 -24.93 11.01 2.02
CA ALA A 27 -24.85 11.78 0.77
C ALA A 27 -23.70 11.29 -0.11
N ALA A 28 -23.89 11.31 -1.43
CA ALA A 28 -22.86 10.92 -2.38
C ALA A 28 -22.73 11.89 -3.55
N LEU A 29 -21.49 12.19 -3.93
CA LEU A 29 -21.14 12.85 -5.19
C LEU A 29 -20.48 11.82 -6.09
N VAL A 30 -21.06 11.55 -7.25
CA VAL A 30 -20.54 10.56 -8.21
C VAL A 30 -20.26 11.28 -9.51
N ILE A 31 -19.01 11.29 -9.94
CA ILE A 31 -18.55 11.97 -11.16
C ILE A 31 -17.95 10.94 -12.12
N GLY A 32 -18.43 10.91 -13.36
CA GLY A 32 -17.89 10.07 -14.43
C GLY A 32 -17.65 10.88 -15.69
N ASN A 33 -16.39 11.12 -16.03
CA ASN A 33 -16.02 11.91 -17.20
C ASN A 33 -15.34 11.03 -18.25
N SER A 34 -15.99 10.87 -19.39
CA SER A 34 -15.62 10.04 -20.54
C SER A 34 -15.38 10.86 -21.81
N ALA A 35 -16.28 11.79 -22.14
CA ALA A 35 -16.37 12.50 -23.42
C ALA A 35 -15.43 13.72 -23.53
N TYR A 36 -14.14 13.54 -23.22
CA TYR A 36 -13.13 14.60 -23.28
C TYR A 36 -12.97 15.21 -24.67
N ARG A 37 -12.89 16.54 -24.73
CA ARG A 37 -12.79 17.32 -25.98
C ARG A 37 -11.37 17.66 -26.41
N SER A 38 -10.41 17.63 -25.48
CA SER A 38 -9.03 18.09 -25.69
C SER A 38 -7.96 17.07 -25.28
N VAL A 39 -8.39 15.91 -24.78
CA VAL A 39 -7.55 14.74 -24.47
C VAL A 39 -8.28 13.47 -24.91
N THR A 40 -7.60 12.34 -24.93
CA THR A 40 -8.17 11.04 -25.29
C THR A 40 -9.43 10.74 -24.46
N PRO A 41 -10.60 10.52 -25.10
CA PRO A 41 -11.81 10.06 -24.41
C PRO A 41 -11.60 8.73 -23.70
N LEU A 42 -12.35 8.48 -22.62
CA LEU A 42 -12.30 7.24 -21.84
C LEU A 42 -13.64 6.50 -21.96
N VAL A 43 -13.61 5.18 -22.18
CA VAL A 43 -14.82 4.38 -22.45
C VAL A 43 -15.66 4.14 -21.19
N ASN A 44 -15.01 3.87 -20.07
CA ASN A 44 -15.65 3.31 -18.88
C ASN A 44 -16.20 4.32 -17.85
N PRO A 45 -15.62 5.52 -17.63
CA PRO A 45 -16.05 6.42 -16.55
C PRO A 45 -17.54 6.79 -16.50
N ALA A 46 -18.18 6.98 -17.64
CA ALA A 46 -19.61 7.26 -17.70
C ALA A 46 -20.47 6.03 -17.29
N ASN A 47 -19.99 4.80 -17.52
CA ASN A 47 -20.64 3.57 -17.03
C ASN A 47 -20.36 3.39 -15.54
N ASP A 48 -19.09 3.51 -15.12
CA ASP A 48 -18.66 3.41 -13.73
C ASP A 48 -19.53 4.28 -12.83
N ALA A 49 -19.71 5.55 -13.21
CA ALA A 49 -20.53 6.51 -12.47
C ALA A 49 -22.03 6.19 -12.46
N ASN A 50 -22.60 5.63 -13.53
CA ASN A 50 -24.01 5.20 -13.50
C ASN A 50 -24.22 4.04 -12.54
N ASP A 51 -23.37 3.01 -12.65
CA ASP A 51 -23.54 1.76 -11.94
C ASP A 51 -23.22 1.97 -10.44
N MET A 52 -22.20 2.81 -10.13
CA MET A 52 -21.87 3.29 -8.78
C MET A 52 -23.00 4.14 -8.17
N ALA A 53 -23.58 5.09 -8.91
CA ALA A 53 -24.70 5.90 -8.43
C ALA A 53 -25.94 5.03 -8.12
N ALA A 54 -26.24 4.04 -8.97
CA ALA A 54 -27.33 3.10 -8.74
C ALA A 54 -27.09 2.23 -7.49
N SER A 55 -25.84 1.79 -7.26
CA SER A 55 -25.45 1.02 -6.07
C SER A 55 -25.56 1.84 -4.78
N LEU A 56 -24.98 3.04 -4.77
CA LEU A 56 -25.06 3.98 -3.63
C LEU A 56 -26.51 4.33 -3.28
N GLY A 57 -27.37 4.52 -4.29
CA GLY A 57 -28.80 4.73 -4.09
C GLY A 57 -29.50 3.53 -3.42
N ARG A 58 -29.20 2.29 -3.84
CA ARG A 58 -29.75 1.07 -3.22
C ARG A 58 -29.39 0.93 -1.74
N ILE A 59 -28.19 1.37 -1.33
CA ILE A 59 -27.71 1.30 0.06
C ILE A 59 -27.96 2.58 0.88
N GLY A 60 -28.80 3.47 0.35
CA GLY A 60 -29.44 4.57 1.07
C GLY A 60 -28.72 5.92 1.01
N TYR A 61 -27.80 6.15 0.07
CA TYR A 61 -27.21 7.48 -0.14
C TYR A 61 -28.11 8.36 -1.03
N ALA A 62 -28.25 9.64 -0.67
CA ALA A 62 -28.73 10.68 -1.58
C ALA A 62 -27.62 10.98 -2.61
N VAL A 63 -27.82 10.61 -3.87
CA VAL A 63 -26.76 10.67 -4.89
C VAL A 63 -26.92 11.87 -5.82
N THR A 64 -25.92 12.75 -5.83
CA THR A 64 -25.68 13.72 -6.90
C THR A 64 -24.76 13.08 -7.95
N LEU A 65 -25.31 12.78 -9.14
CA LEU A 65 -24.57 12.23 -10.28
C LEU A 65 -24.22 13.33 -11.29
N VAL A 66 -22.94 13.46 -11.63
CA VAL A 66 -22.42 14.30 -12.72
C VAL A 66 -21.77 13.39 -13.76
N LYS A 67 -22.21 13.47 -15.01
CA LYS A 67 -21.59 12.76 -16.14
C LYS A 67 -21.14 13.72 -17.20
N ASP A 68 -19.95 13.47 -17.74
CA ASP A 68 -19.31 14.30 -18.77
C ASP A 68 -19.37 15.80 -18.43
N GLY A 69 -19.06 16.10 -17.17
CA GLY A 69 -19.17 17.44 -16.61
C GLY A 69 -18.05 18.36 -17.11
N ASP A 70 -18.42 19.57 -17.50
CA ASP A 70 -17.49 20.69 -17.51
C ASP A 70 -17.22 21.19 -16.08
N LEU A 71 -16.33 22.18 -15.94
CA LEU A 71 -15.95 22.69 -14.63
C LEU A 71 -17.14 23.35 -13.89
N ALA A 72 -18.09 23.94 -14.60
CA ALA A 72 -19.28 24.53 -13.98
C ALA A 72 -20.18 23.43 -13.43
N ALA A 73 -20.51 22.42 -14.24
CA ALA A 73 -21.32 21.27 -13.84
C ALA A 73 -20.70 20.49 -12.66
N MET A 74 -19.38 20.31 -12.64
CA MET A 74 -18.68 19.67 -11.51
C MET A 74 -18.76 20.52 -10.22
N ASN A 75 -18.61 21.85 -10.30
CA ASN A 75 -18.75 22.73 -9.13
C ASN A 75 -20.21 22.87 -8.67
N ASP A 76 -21.18 22.83 -9.59
CA ASP A 76 -22.61 22.85 -9.28
C ASP A 76 -23.04 21.56 -8.60
N GLY A 77 -22.57 20.41 -9.09
CA GLY A 77 -22.75 19.10 -8.45
C GLY A 77 -22.10 19.04 -7.07
N LEU A 78 -20.87 19.52 -6.90
CA LEU A 78 -20.23 19.64 -5.60
C LEU A 78 -21.05 20.53 -4.64
N ARG A 79 -21.53 21.69 -5.10
CA ARG A 79 -22.40 22.58 -4.30
C ARG A 79 -23.77 21.98 -4.00
N ALA A 80 -24.28 21.04 -4.81
CA ALA A 80 -25.50 20.30 -4.53
C ALA A 80 -25.27 19.25 -3.44
N PHE A 81 -24.30 18.36 -3.66
CA PHE A 81 -23.89 17.33 -2.70
C PHE A 81 -23.55 17.92 -1.32
N LEU A 82 -22.86 19.07 -1.25
CA LEU A 82 -22.50 19.69 0.03
C LEU A 82 -23.70 20.12 0.88
N ARG A 83 -24.89 20.34 0.27
CA ARG A 83 -26.13 20.59 1.03
C ARG A 83 -26.70 19.33 1.66
N ASP A 84 -26.54 18.18 1.00
CA ASP A 84 -26.96 16.88 1.51
C ASP A 84 -25.92 16.28 2.47
N ALA A 85 -24.66 16.73 2.38
CA ALA A 85 -23.53 16.28 3.20
C ALA A 85 -23.44 16.96 4.58
N ASP A 86 -24.14 18.08 4.79
CA ASP A 86 -24.09 18.85 6.04
C ASP A 86 -24.48 17.98 7.25
N HIS A 87 -23.53 17.77 8.16
CA HIS A 87 -23.63 16.90 9.32
C HIS A 87 -24.03 15.44 9.03
N ALA A 88 -23.79 14.95 7.81
CA ALA A 88 -24.11 13.58 7.40
C ALA A 88 -23.35 12.50 8.21
N ASP A 89 -24.00 11.35 8.43
CA ASP A 89 -23.38 10.19 9.07
C ASP A 89 -22.26 9.59 8.21
N SER A 90 -22.46 9.54 6.90
CA SER A 90 -21.43 9.10 5.96
C SER A 90 -21.58 9.77 4.61
N VAL A 91 -20.46 10.23 4.05
CA VAL A 91 -20.40 10.79 2.69
C VAL A 91 -19.46 10.00 1.79
N VAL A 92 -19.85 9.85 0.52
CA VAL A 92 -19.04 9.21 -0.51
C VAL A 92 -18.78 10.19 -1.66
N VAL A 93 -17.53 10.37 -2.04
CA VAL A 93 -17.16 11.03 -3.29
C VAL A 93 -16.51 10.00 -4.19
N PHE A 94 -17.13 9.70 -5.32
CA PHE A 94 -16.58 8.85 -6.36
C PHE A 94 -16.22 9.68 -7.59
N TYR A 95 -15.02 9.49 -8.12
CA TYR A 95 -14.59 10.06 -9.40
C TYR A 95 -13.97 8.98 -10.28
N SER A 96 -14.50 8.81 -11.49
CA SER A 96 -13.84 8.11 -12.60
C SER A 96 -13.57 9.08 -13.75
N GLY A 97 -12.37 9.00 -14.34
CA GLY A 97 -11.91 9.94 -15.38
C GLY A 97 -10.41 10.21 -15.38
N HIS A 98 -9.98 11.24 -16.11
CA HIS A 98 -8.57 11.68 -16.14
C HIS A 98 -8.20 12.42 -14.86
N GLY A 99 -7.14 11.96 -14.18
CA GLY A 99 -6.48 12.68 -13.10
C GLY A 99 -5.17 13.32 -13.55
N VAL A 100 -4.77 14.42 -12.92
CA VAL A 100 -3.42 15.03 -13.06
C VAL A 100 -2.81 15.27 -11.68
N GLN A 101 -1.51 15.01 -11.55
CA GLN A 101 -0.69 15.46 -10.43
C GLN A 101 0.32 16.50 -10.93
N VAL A 102 0.42 17.64 -10.25
CA VAL A 102 1.57 18.56 -10.37
C VAL A 102 1.98 19.05 -8.98
N LYS A 103 3.30 19.04 -8.70
CA LYS A 103 3.90 19.48 -7.41
C LYS A 103 3.24 18.89 -6.15
N GLY A 104 2.76 17.64 -6.21
CA GLY A 104 2.10 16.99 -5.08
C GLY A 104 0.60 17.28 -4.93
N ARG A 105 0.05 18.24 -5.68
CA ARG A 105 -1.39 18.53 -5.72
C ARG A 105 -2.09 17.66 -6.76
N ASN A 106 -3.35 17.31 -6.46
CA ASN A 106 -4.18 16.44 -7.28
C ASN A 106 -5.34 17.20 -7.91
N TYR A 107 -5.62 16.91 -9.18
CA TYR A 107 -6.63 17.59 -9.98
C TYR A 107 -7.51 16.58 -10.73
N LEU A 108 -8.83 16.77 -10.64
CA LEU A 108 -9.85 16.02 -11.35
C LEU A 108 -10.21 16.79 -12.62
N VAL A 109 -10.12 16.16 -13.79
CA VAL A 109 -10.21 16.86 -15.09
C VAL A 109 -11.66 16.87 -15.63
N PRO A 110 -12.26 18.04 -15.89
CA PRO A 110 -13.52 18.19 -16.62
C PRO A 110 -13.40 17.84 -18.11
N VAL A 111 -14.50 17.41 -18.76
CA VAL A 111 -14.45 17.02 -20.19
C VAL A 111 -14.12 18.17 -21.15
N SER A 112 -14.35 19.41 -20.72
CA SER A 112 -14.10 20.64 -21.48
C SER A 112 -12.70 21.24 -21.26
N ALA A 113 -11.92 20.70 -20.33
CA ALA A 113 -10.69 21.33 -19.85
C ALA A 113 -9.64 21.47 -20.95
N ARG A 114 -9.08 22.67 -21.08
CA ARG A 114 -7.98 22.98 -22.00
C ARG A 114 -6.76 23.33 -21.17
N ILE A 115 -5.83 22.38 -21.05
CA ILE A 115 -4.68 22.47 -20.15
C ILE A 115 -3.42 22.49 -21.01
N SER A 116 -2.79 23.66 -21.10
CA SER A 116 -1.60 23.95 -21.90
C SER A 116 -0.36 24.10 -21.01
N ASP A 117 -0.54 24.71 -19.83
CA ASP A 117 0.50 24.89 -18.82
C ASP A 117 -0.05 24.71 -17.38
N GLU A 118 0.81 24.92 -16.37
CA GLU A 118 0.46 24.70 -14.97
C GLU A 118 -0.59 25.70 -14.43
N LEU A 119 -0.67 26.92 -14.97
CA LEU A 119 -1.63 27.94 -14.54
C LEU A 119 -3.06 27.59 -14.95
N ASP A 120 -3.22 26.85 -16.05
CA ASP A 120 -4.51 26.31 -16.47
C ASP A 120 -5.09 25.33 -15.43
N LEU A 121 -4.26 24.63 -14.63
CA LEU A 121 -4.76 23.62 -13.70
C LEU A 121 -5.73 24.20 -12.65
N ASP A 122 -5.36 25.28 -11.97
CA ASP A 122 -6.19 25.89 -10.93
C ASP A 122 -7.45 26.58 -11.49
N THR A 123 -7.54 26.81 -12.81
CA THR A 123 -8.69 27.50 -13.46
C THR A 123 -9.53 26.60 -14.37
N GLN A 124 -9.01 25.46 -14.82
CA GLN A 124 -9.67 24.51 -15.76
C GLN A 124 -10.02 23.17 -15.09
N THR A 125 -9.62 22.93 -13.84
CA THR A 125 -9.85 21.65 -13.14
C THR A 125 -10.42 21.82 -11.74
N LEU A 126 -10.87 20.71 -11.14
CA LEU A 126 -11.26 20.67 -9.73
C LEU A 126 -10.11 20.09 -8.90
N SER A 127 -9.48 20.92 -8.06
CA SER A 127 -8.47 20.46 -7.12
C SER A 127 -9.08 19.54 -6.05
N LEU A 128 -8.47 18.36 -5.86
CA LEU A 128 -8.90 17.38 -4.88
C LEU A 128 -8.70 17.87 -3.44
N ASP A 129 -7.66 18.67 -3.20
CA ASP A 129 -7.37 19.26 -1.89
C ASP A 129 -8.52 20.17 -1.45
N LYS A 130 -8.99 21.05 -2.36
CA LYS A 130 -10.17 21.91 -2.19
C LYS A 130 -11.46 21.10 -2.01
N LEU A 131 -11.61 20.00 -2.73
CA LEU A 131 -12.76 19.10 -2.55
C LEU A 131 -12.77 18.51 -1.13
N LEU A 132 -11.62 18.06 -0.63
CA LEU A 132 -11.49 17.49 0.71
C LEU A 132 -11.73 18.53 1.81
N GLU A 133 -11.22 19.75 1.64
CA GLU A 133 -11.47 20.90 2.54
C GLU A 133 -12.98 21.22 2.64
N LEU A 134 -13.68 21.25 1.50
CA LEU A 134 -15.12 21.50 1.47
C LEU A 134 -15.93 20.34 2.07
N VAL A 135 -15.51 19.09 1.85
CA VAL A 135 -16.13 17.90 2.48
C VAL A 135 -15.89 17.88 4.00
N ASP A 136 -14.71 18.29 4.46
CA ASP A 136 -14.42 18.41 5.89
C ASP A 136 -15.26 19.53 6.55
N SER A 137 -15.46 20.64 5.83
CA SER A 137 -16.31 21.76 6.28
C SER A 137 -17.78 21.37 6.49
N ALA A 138 -18.28 20.34 5.79
CA ALA A 138 -19.62 19.77 6.03
C ALA A 138 -19.70 18.87 7.29
N ALA A 139 -18.58 18.67 7.98
CA ALA A 139 -18.45 17.91 9.23
C ALA A 139 -19.11 16.50 9.27
N PRO A 140 -18.95 15.65 8.24
CA PRO A 140 -19.51 14.30 8.25
C PRO A 140 -18.76 13.38 9.23
N LYS A 141 -19.44 12.38 9.81
CA LYS A 141 -18.79 11.44 10.76
C LYS A 141 -17.83 10.48 10.06
N VAL A 142 -18.16 10.05 8.85
CA VAL A 142 -17.31 9.25 7.96
C VAL A 142 -17.29 9.89 6.58
N LYS A 143 -16.10 10.06 5.99
CA LYS A 143 -15.92 10.59 4.64
C LYS A 143 -15.07 9.61 3.81
N ILE A 144 -15.60 9.20 2.67
CA ILE A 144 -15.01 8.19 1.80
C ILE A 144 -14.80 8.82 0.42
N VAL A 145 -13.56 8.85 -0.06
CA VAL A 145 -13.21 9.39 -1.38
C VAL A 145 -12.59 8.28 -2.21
N ILE A 146 -13.19 7.97 -3.34
CA ILE A 146 -12.85 6.85 -4.23
C ILE A 146 -12.46 7.44 -5.59
N LEU A 147 -11.21 7.17 -6.00
CA LEU A 147 -10.60 7.78 -7.17
C LEU A 147 -10.19 6.69 -8.16
N ASP A 148 -11.07 6.47 -9.14
CA ASP A 148 -10.89 5.53 -10.24
C ASP A 148 -10.35 6.25 -11.48
N SER A 149 -9.21 6.91 -11.31
CA SER A 149 -8.62 7.75 -12.36
C SER A 149 -7.41 7.08 -13.02
N CYS A 150 -7.45 6.93 -14.34
CA CYS A 150 -6.28 6.52 -15.10
C CYS A 150 -5.16 7.56 -15.01
N ARG A 151 -3.92 7.07 -14.99
CA ARG A 151 -2.72 7.82 -14.55
C ARG A 151 -1.68 8.03 -15.66
N ASP A 152 -1.84 7.40 -16.83
CA ASP A 152 -1.09 7.71 -18.05
C ASP A 152 -1.81 8.82 -18.84
N ASN A 153 -1.81 10.02 -18.26
CA ASN A 153 -2.50 11.17 -18.85
C ASN A 153 -1.60 11.88 -19.89
N PRO A 154 -2.05 12.06 -21.15
CA PRO A 154 -1.31 12.83 -22.15
C PRO A 154 -0.95 14.26 -21.70
N LEU A 155 -1.80 14.88 -20.86
CA LEU A 155 -1.56 16.22 -20.30
C LEU A 155 -0.27 16.28 -19.48
N THR A 156 0.02 15.25 -18.68
CA THR A 156 1.23 15.22 -17.86
C THR A 156 2.47 15.34 -18.74
N ARG A 157 2.49 14.70 -19.91
CA ARG A 157 3.61 14.81 -20.88
C ARG A 157 3.78 16.24 -21.45
N GLN A 158 2.70 17.00 -21.59
CA GLN A 158 2.74 18.39 -22.08
C GLN A 158 3.18 19.36 -20.98
N LEU A 159 2.62 19.19 -19.77
CA LEU A 159 2.91 19.99 -18.58
C LEU A 159 4.34 19.81 -18.07
N THR A 160 4.92 18.62 -18.24
CA THR A 160 6.26 18.31 -17.73
C THR A 160 7.22 17.99 -18.87
N ARG A 161 7.85 19.03 -19.45
CA ARG A 161 9.04 18.88 -20.34
C ARG A 161 10.31 18.51 -19.55
N GLY A 162 10.14 17.68 -18.52
CA GLY A 162 11.11 17.27 -17.52
C GLY A 162 10.40 16.51 -16.41
N ALA A 163 10.54 15.18 -16.40
CA ALA A 163 10.20 14.26 -15.29
C ALA A 163 8.87 14.50 -14.54
N GLY A 164 7.72 14.39 -15.22
CA GLY A 164 6.42 14.33 -14.56
C GLY A 164 6.16 13.01 -13.85
N THR A 165 5.60 13.08 -12.64
CA THR A 165 5.15 11.89 -11.90
C THR A 165 3.88 11.29 -12.53
N ARG A 166 3.85 9.95 -12.66
CA ARG A 166 2.70 9.25 -13.26
C ARG A 166 1.56 9.12 -12.25
N GLY A 167 0.47 9.86 -12.50
CA GLY A 167 -0.78 9.80 -11.74
C GLY A 167 -0.84 10.58 -10.43
N LEU A 168 -1.96 10.46 -9.71
CA LEU A 168 -2.24 11.21 -8.49
C LEU A 168 -1.21 11.02 -7.36
N ALA A 169 -0.86 12.12 -6.69
CA ALA A 169 -0.11 12.15 -5.44
C ALA A 169 -0.79 11.31 -4.35
N ARG A 170 0.02 10.76 -3.46
CA ARG A 170 -0.45 10.25 -2.17
C ARG A 170 -0.84 11.46 -1.29
N ILE A 171 -2.08 11.47 -0.82
CA ILE A 171 -2.53 12.39 0.23
C ILE A 171 -2.12 11.81 1.59
N ASP A 172 -1.29 12.54 2.33
CA ASP A 172 -1.00 12.24 3.73
C ASP A 172 -2.04 12.94 4.61
N LEU A 173 -2.83 12.15 5.34
CA LEU A 173 -3.87 12.66 6.24
C LEU A 173 -3.23 13.22 7.51
N ASP A 174 -3.38 14.53 7.78
CA ASP A 174 -2.90 15.14 9.03
C ASP A 174 -3.79 14.77 10.23
N ALA A 175 -3.25 14.81 11.45
CA ALA A 175 -3.93 14.26 12.63
C ALA A 175 -5.24 14.99 13.02
N SER A 176 -5.48 16.20 12.50
CA SER A 176 -6.69 17.00 12.71
C SER A 176 -7.77 16.69 11.68
N SER A 177 -7.40 16.64 10.41
CA SER A 177 -8.31 16.52 9.25
C SER A 177 -8.59 15.06 8.86
N ALA A 178 -7.74 14.12 9.32
CA ALA A 178 -7.84 12.68 9.03
C ALA A 178 -9.09 12.00 9.60
N LYS A 179 -9.65 12.51 10.70
CA LYS A 179 -10.61 11.76 11.52
C LYS A 179 -11.83 11.33 10.70
N GLY A 180 -12.12 10.03 10.68
CA GLY A 180 -13.24 9.46 9.92
C GLY A 180 -13.02 9.40 8.40
N THR A 181 -11.81 9.69 7.91
CA THR A 181 -11.51 9.76 6.48
C THR A 181 -10.99 8.42 5.94
N LEU A 182 -11.45 8.05 4.75
CA LEU A 182 -10.86 7.01 3.91
C LEU A 182 -10.72 7.54 2.49
N ILE A 183 -9.54 7.38 1.89
CA ILE A 183 -9.25 7.71 0.50
C ILE A 183 -8.73 6.46 -0.20
N ALA A 184 -9.48 5.98 -1.18
CA ALA A 184 -9.16 4.83 -2.01
C ALA A 184 -8.78 5.27 -3.43
N PHE A 185 -7.73 4.66 -3.97
CA PHE A 185 -7.23 4.85 -5.33
C PHE A 185 -7.28 3.52 -6.06
N SER A 186 -7.67 3.52 -7.33
CA SER A 186 -7.75 2.29 -8.15
C SER A 186 -6.41 1.56 -8.32
N THR A 187 -5.28 2.24 -8.16
CA THR A 187 -3.92 1.68 -8.23
C THR A 187 -2.98 2.35 -7.22
N ALA A 188 -1.81 1.73 -6.99
CA ALA A 188 -0.77 2.23 -6.11
C ALA A 188 -0.19 3.59 -6.56
N PRO A 189 0.29 4.45 -5.63
CA PRO A 189 0.95 5.71 -5.99
C PRO A 189 2.14 5.49 -6.95
N GLY A 190 2.12 6.19 -8.08
CA GLY A 190 3.15 6.08 -9.14
C GLY A 190 2.91 4.99 -10.19
N SER A 191 1.95 4.08 -9.97
CA SER A 191 1.52 3.07 -10.94
C SER A 191 0.43 3.60 -11.86
N VAL A 192 0.07 2.84 -12.90
CA VAL A 192 -1.04 3.16 -13.82
C VAL A 192 -2.23 2.23 -13.54
N ALA A 193 -3.45 2.74 -13.66
CA ALA A 193 -4.67 1.94 -13.62
C ALA A 193 -5.04 1.55 -15.05
N GLN A 194 -5.55 0.33 -15.23
CA GLN A 194 -5.98 -0.20 -16.51
C GLN A 194 -7.45 0.17 -16.74
N ASP A 195 -7.81 0.62 -17.95
CA ASP A 195 -9.22 0.81 -18.31
C ASP A 195 -10.00 -0.52 -18.25
N GLY A 196 -9.32 -1.64 -18.55
CA GLY A 196 -9.92 -2.97 -18.66
C GLY A 196 -10.61 -3.20 -20.00
N SER A 197 -11.14 -4.41 -20.20
CA SER A 197 -11.89 -4.81 -21.41
C SER A 197 -13.41 -4.93 -21.19
N GLY A 198 -13.87 -4.70 -19.95
CA GLY A 198 -15.27 -4.76 -19.56
C GLY A 198 -16.02 -3.43 -19.76
N ARG A 199 -17.31 -3.43 -19.38
CA ARG A 199 -18.18 -2.24 -19.36
C ARG A 199 -17.70 -1.16 -18.39
N ASN A 200 -17.20 -1.59 -17.24
CA ASN A 200 -16.70 -0.79 -16.13
C ASN A 200 -15.20 -1.09 -15.95
N SER A 201 -14.49 -0.20 -15.25
CA SER A 201 -13.09 -0.46 -14.88
C SER A 201 -12.96 -1.72 -14.00
N PRO A 202 -11.78 -2.35 -13.90
CA PRO A 202 -11.54 -3.44 -12.97
C PRO A 202 -11.83 -3.05 -11.51
N PHE A 203 -11.50 -1.81 -11.12
CA PHE A 203 -11.68 -1.32 -9.75
C PHE A 203 -13.16 -1.03 -9.42
N THR A 204 -13.89 -0.38 -10.33
CA THR A 204 -15.33 -0.16 -10.14
C THR A 204 -16.10 -1.48 -10.20
N THR A 205 -15.71 -2.42 -11.06
CA THR A 205 -16.30 -3.78 -11.10
C THR A 205 -16.15 -4.48 -9.75
N ALA A 206 -14.94 -4.47 -9.16
CA ALA A 206 -14.70 -5.06 -7.85
C ALA A 206 -15.42 -4.31 -6.71
N LEU A 207 -15.47 -2.98 -6.74
CA LEU A 207 -16.24 -2.20 -5.75
C LEU A 207 -17.72 -2.58 -5.74
N LEU A 208 -18.35 -2.64 -6.91
CA LEU A 208 -19.76 -2.98 -7.07
C LEU A 208 -20.09 -4.40 -6.59
N ALA A 209 -19.13 -5.34 -6.65
CA ALA A 209 -19.32 -6.69 -6.16
C ALA A 209 -19.45 -6.78 -4.63
N HIS A 210 -18.79 -5.88 -3.88
CA HIS A 210 -18.69 -5.98 -2.41
C HIS A 210 -19.48 -4.92 -1.65
N MET A 211 -19.66 -3.71 -2.21
CA MET A 211 -20.17 -2.55 -1.46
C MET A 211 -21.63 -2.63 -1.01
N GLU A 212 -22.44 -3.51 -1.61
CA GLU A 212 -23.82 -3.74 -1.19
C GLU A 212 -23.95 -4.82 -0.10
N THR A 213 -22.85 -5.49 0.27
CA THR A 213 -22.83 -6.53 1.31
C THR A 213 -23.17 -5.93 2.67
N PRO A 214 -24.32 -6.30 3.29
CA PRO A 214 -24.72 -5.70 4.56
C PRO A 214 -23.75 -6.06 5.69
N GLY A 215 -23.31 -5.05 6.44
CA GLY A 215 -22.48 -5.22 7.64
C GLY A 215 -21.01 -5.54 7.40
N LEU A 216 -20.58 -5.72 6.14
CA LEU A 216 -19.17 -5.91 5.77
C LEU A 216 -18.35 -4.67 6.15
N ASP A 217 -17.33 -4.85 7.01
CA ASP A 217 -16.47 -3.74 7.41
C ASP A 217 -15.68 -3.22 6.21
N ILE A 218 -15.57 -1.90 6.10
CA ILE A 218 -14.97 -1.21 4.96
C ILE A 218 -13.49 -1.58 4.75
N ARG A 219 -12.74 -1.96 5.79
CA ARG A 219 -11.36 -2.46 5.66
C ARG A 219 -11.34 -3.85 5.02
N GLN A 220 -12.29 -4.72 5.38
CA GLN A 220 -12.46 -6.05 4.77
C GLN A 220 -12.94 -5.93 3.32
N MET A 221 -13.93 -5.06 3.06
CA MET A 221 -14.41 -4.73 1.71
C MET A 221 -13.28 -4.27 0.79
N PHE A 222 -12.46 -3.30 1.21
CA PHE A 222 -11.30 -2.87 0.41
C PHE A 222 -10.16 -3.91 0.34
N GLY A 223 -10.12 -4.88 1.26
CA GLY A 223 -9.28 -6.07 1.15
C GLY A 223 -9.72 -6.98 0.00
N GLN A 224 -11.01 -7.29 -0.07
CA GLN A 224 -11.62 -8.10 -1.13
C GLN A 224 -11.53 -7.39 -2.50
N VAL A 225 -11.88 -6.10 -2.57
CA VAL A 225 -11.70 -5.27 -3.77
C VAL A 225 -10.25 -5.28 -4.26
N ARG A 226 -9.25 -5.27 -3.36
CA ARG A 226 -7.84 -5.36 -3.75
C ARG A 226 -7.51 -6.72 -4.35
N ALA A 227 -8.00 -7.81 -3.77
CA ALA A 227 -7.77 -9.16 -4.29
C ALA A 227 -8.37 -9.35 -5.68
N ASP A 228 -9.62 -8.92 -5.88
CA ASP A 228 -10.34 -9.05 -7.16
C ASP A 228 -9.67 -8.25 -8.29
N VAL A 229 -9.19 -7.04 -8.00
CA VAL A 229 -8.47 -6.21 -8.98
C VAL A 229 -7.09 -6.79 -9.29
N ASP A 230 -6.35 -7.25 -8.28
CA ASP A 230 -5.04 -7.88 -8.50
C ASP A 230 -5.20 -9.15 -9.36
N GLN A 231 -6.18 -10.01 -9.06
CA GLN A 231 -6.49 -11.20 -9.84
C GLN A 231 -6.95 -10.88 -11.26
N SER A 232 -7.94 -10.00 -11.44
CA SER A 232 -8.51 -9.67 -12.76
C SER A 232 -7.54 -8.92 -13.68
N THR A 233 -6.57 -8.19 -13.11
CA THR A 233 -5.51 -7.50 -13.86
C THR A 233 -4.18 -8.26 -13.90
N GLN A 234 -4.14 -9.50 -13.39
CA GLN A 234 -2.96 -10.38 -13.36
C GLN A 234 -1.74 -9.74 -12.65
N GLY A 235 -1.99 -9.07 -11.52
CA GLY A 235 -1.01 -8.30 -10.74
C GLY A 235 -0.65 -6.95 -11.36
N GLY A 236 -1.30 -6.55 -12.45
CA GLY A 236 -1.04 -5.29 -13.16
C GLY A 236 -1.62 -4.04 -12.49
N GLN A 237 -2.50 -4.19 -11.50
CA GLN A 237 -3.11 -3.11 -10.74
C GLN A 237 -3.40 -3.56 -9.31
N THR A 238 -2.97 -2.76 -8.32
CA THR A 238 -3.23 -3.04 -6.89
C THR A 238 -3.86 -1.82 -6.23
N PRO A 239 -5.16 -1.84 -5.88
CA PRO A 239 -5.84 -0.72 -5.23
C PRO A 239 -5.20 -0.29 -3.90
N TRP A 240 -5.08 1.01 -3.70
CA TRP A 240 -4.43 1.60 -2.53
C TRP A 240 -5.41 2.38 -1.66
N VAL A 241 -5.31 2.25 -0.33
CA VAL A 241 -6.21 2.92 0.62
C VAL A 241 -5.39 3.60 1.71
N ASN A 242 -5.70 4.88 1.97
CA ASN A 242 -5.26 5.61 3.15
C ASN A 242 -6.49 5.88 4.02
N GLU A 243 -6.48 5.52 5.30
CA GLU A 243 -7.64 5.71 6.18
C GLU A 243 -7.26 6.05 7.62
N ALA A 244 -8.19 6.71 8.31
CA ALA A 244 -8.20 6.98 9.74
C ALA A 244 -9.65 6.95 10.27
N ILE A 245 -10.40 5.92 9.89
CA ILE A 245 -11.74 5.63 10.41
C ILE A 245 -11.63 5.12 11.84
N ILE A 246 -12.41 5.73 12.75
CA ILE A 246 -12.49 5.33 14.15
C ILE A 246 -13.65 4.36 14.33
N GLY A 247 -13.37 3.20 14.94
CA GLY A 247 -14.32 2.10 15.06
C GLY A 247 -14.41 1.27 13.77
N SER A 248 -15.59 0.71 13.53
CA SER A 248 -15.94 -0.03 12.32
C SER A 248 -16.99 0.74 11.52
N PHE A 249 -17.01 0.51 10.20
CA PHE A 249 -17.97 1.14 9.29
C PHE A 249 -18.31 0.19 8.15
N ALA A 250 -19.58 0.11 7.76
CA ALA A 250 -20.04 -0.65 6.59
C ALA A 250 -20.80 0.27 5.64
N MET A 251 -20.62 0.08 4.33
CA MET A 251 -21.31 0.85 3.30
C MET A 251 -22.83 0.61 3.35
N ALA A 252 -23.22 -0.66 3.51
CA ALA A 252 -24.59 -1.15 3.59
C ALA A 252 -24.90 -1.78 4.96
N GLY A 253 -26.15 -1.67 5.41
CA GLY A 253 -26.60 -2.22 6.70
C GLY A 253 -25.97 -1.53 7.93
N LYS A 254 -25.93 -2.27 9.04
CA LYS A 254 -25.13 -1.93 10.24
C LYS A 254 -24.00 -2.96 10.32
N VAL A 255 -22.80 -2.54 10.72
CA VAL A 255 -21.72 -3.50 11.04
C VAL A 255 -22.23 -4.44 12.12
N GLU A 256 -22.18 -5.75 11.89
CA GLU A 256 -22.39 -6.70 12.97
C GLU A 256 -21.21 -6.58 13.94
N THR A 257 -21.46 -6.02 15.11
CA THR A 257 -20.51 -6.10 16.22
C THR A 257 -20.33 -7.59 16.53
N PRO A 258 -19.11 -8.14 16.47
CA PRO A 258 -18.89 -9.52 16.89
C PRO A 258 -19.41 -9.66 18.32
N GLN A 259 -20.42 -10.51 18.52
CA GLN A 259 -20.88 -10.79 19.87
C GLN A 259 -19.69 -11.32 20.66
N PRO A 260 -19.41 -10.80 21.89
CA PRO A 260 -18.35 -11.36 22.71
C PRO A 260 -18.67 -12.84 22.91
N VAL A 261 -17.85 -13.71 22.32
CA VAL A 261 -18.06 -15.15 22.33
C VAL A 261 -18.14 -15.58 23.78
N LYS A 262 -19.32 -16.01 24.24
CA LYS A 262 -19.47 -16.53 25.60
C LYS A 262 -18.49 -17.68 25.72
N ALA A 263 -17.55 -17.57 26.66
CA ALA A 263 -16.60 -18.63 26.94
C ALA A 263 -17.39 -19.92 27.26
N VAL A 264 -17.36 -20.88 26.34
CA VAL A 264 -17.95 -22.19 26.56
C VAL A 264 -17.10 -22.86 27.64
N GLY A 265 -17.74 -23.21 28.75
CA GLY A 265 -17.07 -23.80 29.92
C GLY A 265 -16.29 -25.05 29.54
N GLY A 266 -15.08 -25.17 30.07
CA GLY A 266 -14.15 -26.21 29.66
C GLY A 266 -14.60 -27.63 30.05
N THR A 267 -14.19 -28.58 29.23
CA THR A 267 -14.08 -29.99 29.61
C THR A 267 -12.61 -30.39 29.65
N SER A 268 -12.22 -31.00 30.77
CA SER A 268 -10.83 -31.34 31.09
C SER A 268 -10.24 -32.36 30.11
N THR A 269 -9.01 -32.12 29.65
CA THR A 269 -8.13 -33.16 29.10
C THR A 269 -6.82 -33.18 29.87
N THR A 270 -6.39 -34.39 30.23
CA THR A 270 -5.24 -34.68 31.09
C THR A 270 -3.90 -34.45 30.38
N PRO A 271 -2.81 -34.15 31.11
CA PRO A 271 -1.49 -33.98 30.51
C PRO A 271 -0.88 -35.34 30.14
N VAL A 272 -0.33 -35.44 28.92
CA VAL A 272 0.49 -36.58 28.48
C VAL A 272 1.96 -36.13 28.41
N ASN A 273 2.84 -36.86 29.10
CA ASN A 273 4.29 -36.61 29.09
C ASN A 273 4.96 -37.09 27.79
N PRO A 274 6.06 -36.44 27.34
CA PRO A 274 6.85 -36.91 26.21
C PRO A 274 7.78 -38.09 26.60
N PRO A 275 8.04 -39.06 25.70
CA PRO A 275 9.08 -40.08 25.91
C PRO A 275 10.50 -39.51 25.76
N ALA A 276 11.45 -40.09 26.50
CA ALA A 276 12.87 -39.72 26.49
C ALA A 276 13.69 -40.47 25.41
N GLN A 277 14.91 -39.98 25.17
CA GLN A 277 15.87 -40.51 24.19
C GLN A 277 16.77 -41.62 24.75
N THR A 278 17.09 -42.59 23.89
CA THR A 278 18.33 -43.40 23.82
C THR A 278 18.49 -43.76 22.32
N GLY A 279 19.65 -43.92 21.68
CA GLY A 279 21.09 -44.01 22.02
C GLY A 279 21.68 -44.85 20.87
N ALA A 280 22.50 -44.29 19.97
CA ALA A 280 23.97 -44.21 20.01
C ALA A 280 24.63 -45.16 18.98
N ASP A 281 25.84 -44.81 18.53
CA ASP A 281 26.85 -45.64 17.83
C ASP A 281 26.64 -46.06 16.35
N LEU A 282 27.67 -46.25 15.49
CA LEU A 282 29.04 -45.67 15.33
C LEU A 282 29.58 -46.07 13.92
N VAL A 283 30.70 -45.49 13.46
CA VAL A 283 31.24 -45.50 12.06
C VAL A 283 32.79 -45.68 12.12
N PRO A 284 33.53 -46.43 11.24
CA PRO A 284 33.47 -46.49 9.75
C PRO A 284 33.76 -47.86 9.06
N ALA A 285 33.76 -47.93 7.71
CA ALA A 285 34.94 -48.31 6.84
C ALA A 285 34.61 -48.69 5.36
N VAL A 286 35.58 -48.42 4.46
CA VAL A 286 35.68 -48.62 2.98
C VAL A 286 36.90 -49.57 2.75
N PRO A 287 37.08 -50.45 1.70
CA PRO A 287 37.04 -50.21 0.23
C PRO A 287 36.53 -51.43 -0.63
N THR A 288 36.79 -51.69 -1.93
CA THR A 288 37.62 -51.11 -3.04
C THR A 288 37.06 -51.48 -4.45
N GLU A 289 37.52 -50.77 -5.51
CA GLU A 289 37.81 -51.20 -6.91
C GLU A 289 36.79 -51.91 -7.85
N GLY A 290 36.89 -51.61 -9.16
CA GLY A 290 36.25 -52.37 -10.25
C GLY A 290 35.94 -51.57 -11.55
N ASP A 291 36.91 -51.46 -12.47
CA ASP A 291 36.80 -50.68 -13.73
C ASP A 291 35.85 -51.28 -14.81
N ASN A 292 35.22 -50.44 -15.66
CA ASN A 292 35.71 -50.18 -17.04
C ASN A 292 34.77 -49.38 -17.99
N GLN A 293 35.40 -48.41 -18.66
CA GLN A 293 35.30 -48.03 -20.10
C GLN A 293 33.95 -47.81 -20.83
N ALA A 294 33.64 -46.52 -21.01
CA ALA A 294 33.60 -45.80 -22.29
C ALA A 294 32.85 -46.35 -23.54
N SER A 295 31.93 -45.52 -24.06
CA SER A 295 31.73 -45.28 -25.51
C SER A 295 31.05 -43.92 -25.75
N SER A 296 31.41 -43.25 -26.86
CA SER A 296 31.05 -41.87 -27.21
C SER A 296 29.83 -41.77 -28.16
N PRO A 297 29.21 -40.59 -28.37
CA PRO A 297 27.87 -40.44 -28.95
C PRO A 297 27.91 -40.32 -30.49
N PRO A 298 26.76 -40.14 -31.19
CA PRO A 298 26.31 -38.75 -31.45
C PRO A 298 24.79 -38.54 -31.74
N GLN A 299 24.49 -37.27 -32.03
CA GLN A 299 23.39 -36.74 -32.87
C GLN A 299 22.10 -36.21 -32.22
N GLN A 300 21.70 -35.07 -32.77
CA GLN A 300 20.65 -34.16 -32.31
C GLN A 300 19.38 -34.35 -33.13
N SER A 301 18.22 -34.26 -32.48
CA SER A 301 17.00 -33.72 -33.09
C SER A 301 16.15 -33.05 -32.02
N ALA A 302 16.53 -31.82 -31.66
CA ALA A 302 15.72 -30.99 -30.76
C ALA A 302 14.50 -30.44 -31.51
N ALA A 303 13.40 -31.19 -31.49
CA ALA A 303 12.07 -30.63 -31.65
C ALA A 303 11.68 -29.88 -30.36
N LEU A 304 10.85 -28.85 -30.50
CA LEU A 304 10.31 -28.09 -29.36
C LEU A 304 9.38 -28.98 -28.54
N ASP A 305 9.63 -29.13 -27.25
CA ASP A 305 8.67 -29.73 -26.34
C ASP A 305 8.57 -28.95 -25.02
N PHE A 306 7.35 -28.69 -24.57
CA PHE A 306 7.05 -27.90 -23.38
C PHE A 306 6.97 -28.82 -22.15
N ALA A 307 8.12 -29.28 -21.67
CA ALA A 307 8.25 -29.99 -20.40
C ALA A 307 9.04 -29.15 -19.39
N ALA A 308 8.50 -29.00 -18.17
CA ALA A 308 9.13 -28.19 -17.13
C ALA A 308 10.42 -28.83 -16.58
N PRO A 309 11.55 -28.11 -16.51
CA PRO A 309 12.74 -28.61 -15.84
C PRO A 309 12.61 -28.45 -14.31
N ASP A 310 12.36 -29.59 -13.69
CA ASP A 310 12.95 -30.07 -12.43
C ASP A 310 13.50 -29.04 -11.41
N ARG A 311 12.85 -28.96 -10.24
CA ARG A 311 13.30 -28.17 -9.09
C ARG A 311 14.35 -28.94 -8.29
N THR A 312 15.61 -28.87 -8.71
CA THR A 312 16.73 -29.21 -7.82
C THR A 312 16.95 -28.09 -6.79
N VAL A 313 16.45 -28.31 -5.57
CA VAL A 313 16.41 -27.34 -4.47
C VAL A 313 17.81 -27.12 -3.85
N PRO A 314 18.33 -25.87 -3.80
CA PRO A 314 19.50 -25.53 -2.98
C PRO A 314 19.15 -25.52 -1.48
N ALA A 315 20.17 -25.66 -0.63
CA ALA A 315 20.02 -25.81 0.83
C ALA A 315 19.02 -24.83 1.48
N SER A 316 18.20 -25.38 2.40
CA SER A 316 17.08 -24.70 3.05
C SER A 316 17.47 -23.38 3.72
N VAL A 317 17.03 -22.26 3.14
CA VAL A 317 17.04 -20.95 3.81
C VAL A 317 16.10 -21.02 5.01
N SER A 318 16.59 -20.78 6.21
CA SER A 318 15.77 -20.66 7.42
C SER A 318 15.34 -19.20 7.63
N PRO A 319 14.12 -18.92 8.14
CA PRO A 319 13.71 -17.56 8.47
C PRO A 319 14.56 -16.93 9.59
N SER A 320 14.35 -15.64 9.87
CA SER A 320 15.06 -14.89 10.91
C SER A 320 14.66 -15.26 12.35
N PHE A 321 13.80 -16.26 12.52
CA PHE A 321 13.34 -16.82 13.79
C PHE A 321 13.53 -18.35 13.83
N PRO A 322 13.67 -18.97 15.02
CA PRO A 322 14.02 -20.38 15.13
C PRO A 322 12.83 -21.31 14.84
N CYS A 323 12.98 -22.21 13.87
CA CYS A 323 11.96 -23.18 13.45
C CYS A 323 11.75 -24.40 14.37
N ASN A 324 12.37 -24.42 15.56
CA ASN A 324 12.29 -25.53 16.52
C ASN A 324 11.49 -25.18 17.79
N GLY A 325 10.74 -24.07 17.78
CA GLY A 325 9.92 -23.59 18.89
C GLY A 325 8.43 -23.94 18.79
N ARG A 326 7.62 -23.33 19.65
CA ARG A 326 6.14 -23.39 19.55
C ARG A 326 5.66 -22.38 18.51
N LEU A 327 5.68 -22.80 17.25
CA LEU A 327 5.30 -21.98 16.10
C LEU A 327 3.77 -21.88 15.93
N ASN A 328 3.28 -20.72 15.49
CA ASN A 328 1.91 -20.55 14.99
C ASN A 328 1.77 -21.10 13.54
N PRO A 329 0.55 -21.20 12.95
CA PRO A 329 0.37 -21.77 11.61
C PRO A 329 1.16 -21.03 10.51
N THR A 330 1.26 -19.70 10.60
CA THR A 330 2.03 -18.85 9.70
C THR A 330 3.52 -19.08 9.82
N GLU A 331 4.03 -19.14 11.06
CA GLU A 331 5.45 -19.41 11.34
C GLU A 331 5.86 -20.83 10.88
N ASN A 332 4.97 -21.82 11.02
CA ASN A 332 5.20 -23.16 10.46
C ASN A 332 5.30 -23.12 8.93
N ALA A 333 4.39 -22.41 8.25
CA ALA A 333 4.42 -22.29 6.79
C ALA A 333 5.70 -21.57 6.30
N ILE A 334 6.13 -20.50 6.98
CA ILE A 334 7.39 -19.79 6.69
C ILE A 334 8.61 -20.70 6.91
N CYS A 335 8.59 -21.58 7.92
CA CYS A 335 9.65 -22.56 8.16
C CYS A 335 9.69 -23.72 7.16
N GLN A 336 8.63 -23.93 6.38
CA GLN A 336 8.51 -25.01 5.39
C GLN A 336 8.71 -24.51 3.94
N ASP A 337 8.70 -23.20 3.71
CA ASP A 337 8.81 -22.56 2.40
C ASP A 337 10.06 -21.66 2.32
N GLY A 338 11.00 -22.02 1.43
CA GLY A 338 12.28 -21.32 1.28
C GLY A 338 12.17 -19.90 0.70
N ASP A 339 11.13 -19.60 -0.08
CA ASP A 339 10.90 -18.27 -0.62
C ASP A 339 10.33 -17.35 0.49
N LEU A 340 9.44 -17.88 1.34
CA LEU A 340 8.96 -17.17 2.52
C LEU A 340 10.05 -16.96 3.57
N ALA A 341 10.90 -17.94 3.80
CA ALA A 341 12.06 -17.81 4.68
C ALA A 341 13.03 -16.71 4.18
N THR A 342 13.26 -16.66 2.87
CA THR A 342 14.07 -15.60 2.22
C THR A 342 13.43 -14.22 2.37
N LEU A 343 12.10 -14.12 2.19
CA LEU A 343 11.35 -12.89 2.41
C LEU A 343 11.39 -12.43 3.88
N ASP A 344 11.32 -13.35 4.84
CA ASP A 344 11.45 -13.05 6.27
C ASP A 344 12.84 -12.51 6.63
N GLN A 345 13.92 -13.17 6.18
CA GLN A 345 15.29 -12.66 6.36
C GLN A 345 15.47 -11.26 5.77
N THR A 346 14.99 -11.07 4.53
CA THR A 346 15.08 -9.78 3.83
C THR A 346 14.37 -8.67 4.60
N LEU A 347 13.18 -8.99 5.15
CA LEU A 347 12.37 -8.06 5.92
C LEU A 347 12.96 -7.73 7.29
N SER A 348 13.49 -8.74 7.99
CA SER A 348 14.19 -8.59 9.26
C SER A 348 15.41 -7.68 9.11
N SER A 349 16.17 -7.88 8.03
CA SER A 349 17.34 -7.06 7.68
C SER A 349 16.96 -5.61 7.35
N ALA A 350 15.94 -5.40 6.49
CA ALA A 350 15.45 -4.07 6.14
C ALA A 350 14.91 -3.32 7.37
N TYR A 351 14.14 -4.01 8.22
CA TYR A 351 13.63 -3.48 9.48
C TYR A 351 14.76 -3.07 10.42
N GLY A 352 15.78 -3.92 10.59
CA GLY A 352 16.93 -3.65 11.45
C GLY A 352 17.69 -2.39 11.03
N VAL A 353 17.97 -2.24 9.73
CA VAL A 353 18.64 -1.04 9.16
C VAL A 353 17.83 0.23 9.44
N ILE A 354 16.52 0.21 9.15
CA ILE A 354 15.67 1.41 9.34
C ILE A 354 15.54 1.75 10.82
N ASN A 355 15.29 0.76 11.68
CA ASN A 355 15.16 0.98 13.12
C ASN A 355 16.46 1.53 13.73
N ALA A 356 17.63 1.08 13.27
CA ALA A 356 18.92 1.63 13.70
C ALA A 356 19.16 3.08 13.26
N ALA A 357 18.60 3.49 12.11
CA ALA A 357 18.74 4.85 11.56
C ALA A 357 17.77 5.88 12.17
N LEU A 358 16.69 5.44 12.82
CA LEU A 358 15.65 6.33 13.35
C LEU A 358 15.95 6.87 14.77
N PRO A 359 15.50 8.10 15.11
CA PRO A 359 15.39 8.59 16.48
C PRO A 359 14.55 7.67 17.39
N LYS A 360 14.81 7.67 18.70
CA LYS A 360 14.19 6.73 19.66
C LYS A 360 12.66 6.78 19.70
N ASP A 361 12.05 7.95 19.54
CA ASP A 361 10.59 8.09 19.50
C ASP A 361 9.99 7.45 18.23
N LEU A 362 10.69 7.56 17.09
CA LEU A 362 10.30 6.91 15.84
C LEU A 362 10.59 5.41 15.87
N GLN A 363 11.63 4.94 16.58
CA GLN A 363 11.86 3.51 16.83
C GLN A 363 10.70 2.87 17.60
N VAL A 364 10.16 3.55 18.62
CA VAL A 364 8.99 3.06 19.39
C VAL A 364 7.77 2.93 18.47
N LYS A 365 7.50 3.93 17.63
CA LYS A 365 6.40 3.89 16.65
C LYS A 365 6.59 2.78 15.61
N LEU A 366 7.80 2.63 15.06
CA LEU A 366 8.14 1.59 14.09
C LEU A 366 8.00 0.19 14.70
N LYS A 367 8.41 -0.01 15.96
CA LYS A 367 8.26 -1.28 16.69
C LYS A 367 6.80 -1.63 16.95
N ALA A 368 5.98 -0.67 17.38
CA ALA A 368 4.54 -0.87 17.54
C ALA A 368 3.88 -1.28 16.20
N ASN A 369 4.22 -0.57 15.13
CA ASN A 369 3.74 -0.84 13.78
C ASN A 369 4.22 -2.21 13.23
N GLN A 370 5.43 -2.66 13.56
CA GLN A 370 5.93 -4.01 13.21
C GLN A 370 5.21 -5.13 13.97
N THR A 371 4.83 -4.90 15.23
CA THR A 371 4.02 -5.86 15.99
C THR A 371 2.60 -5.94 15.46
N ALA A 372 1.97 -4.80 15.11
CA ALA A 372 0.66 -4.80 14.46
C ALA A 372 0.68 -5.52 13.10
N TRP A 373 1.71 -5.28 12.27
CA TRP A 373 1.85 -6.00 11.00
C TRP A 373 2.04 -7.52 11.19
N ARG A 374 2.81 -7.97 12.20
CA ARG A 374 2.93 -9.42 12.47
C ARG A 374 1.59 -10.05 12.84
N ALA A 375 0.79 -9.40 13.68
CA ALA A 375 -0.55 -9.89 13.99
C ALA A 375 -1.42 -10.03 12.72
N GLN A 376 -1.39 -9.02 11.83
CA GLN A 376 -2.09 -9.06 10.55
C GLN A 376 -1.55 -10.13 9.58
N ARG A 377 -0.22 -10.37 9.56
CA ARG A 377 0.39 -11.46 8.80
C ARG A 377 -0.09 -12.82 9.29
N ASP A 378 -0.23 -12.98 10.61
CA ASP A 378 -0.61 -14.25 11.23
C ASP A 378 -2.10 -14.60 11.01
N GLU A 379 -2.93 -13.64 10.57
CA GLU A 379 -4.28 -13.88 10.07
C GLU A 379 -4.29 -14.70 8.75
N CYS A 380 -3.18 -14.74 7.99
CA CYS A 380 -3.06 -15.60 6.81
C CYS A 380 -3.07 -17.11 7.14
N GLY A 381 -2.88 -17.51 8.41
CA GLY A 381 -2.74 -18.92 8.77
C GLY A 381 -1.58 -19.57 7.99
N ALA A 382 -1.81 -20.72 7.37
CA ALA A 382 -0.79 -21.44 6.60
C ALA A 382 -0.75 -21.09 5.09
N ASP A 383 -1.49 -20.07 4.62
CA ASP A 383 -1.52 -19.69 3.21
C ASP A 383 -0.22 -18.99 2.78
N ALA A 384 0.64 -19.73 2.09
CA ALA A 384 1.93 -19.23 1.60
C ALA A 384 1.81 -18.04 0.63
N ALA A 385 0.75 -17.96 -0.18
CA ALA A 385 0.54 -16.85 -1.09
C ALA A 385 0.17 -15.56 -0.31
N CYS A 386 -0.76 -15.68 0.64
CA CYS A 386 -1.14 -14.59 1.55
C CYS A 386 0.07 -14.07 2.33
N ILE A 387 0.86 -14.98 2.93
CA ILE A 387 2.06 -14.65 3.70
C ILE A 387 3.09 -13.93 2.79
N GLY A 388 3.36 -14.47 1.60
CA GLY A 388 4.29 -13.87 0.64
C GLY A 388 3.87 -12.47 0.18
N VAL A 389 2.56 -12.23 -0.01
CA VAL A 389 2.01 -10.89 -0.28
C VAL A 389 2.23 -9.96 0.91
N SER A 390 1.95 -10.41 2.14
CA SER A 390 2.16 -9.62 3.37
C SER A 390 3.63 -9.19 3.54
N TYR A 391 4.59 -10.09 3.29
CA TYR A 391 6.02 -9.75 3.28
C TYR A 391 6.38 -8.71 2.21
N ARG A 392 5.92 -8.89 0.97
CA ARG A 392 6.23 -7.94 -0.13
C ARG A 392 5.64 -6.55 0.14
N GLN A 393 4.40 -6.48 0.63
CA GLN A 393 3.77 -5.22 1.06
C GLN A 393 4.57 -4.55 2.18
N ARG A 394 5.03 -5.30 3.17
CA ARG A 394 5.79 -4.78 4.30
C ARG A 394 7.19 -4.30 3.90
N LEU A 395 7.88 -5.01 3.01
CA LEU A 395 9.12 -4.57 2.39
C LEU A 395 8.93 -3.26 1.60
N ALA A 396 7.86 -3.16 0.82
CA ALA A 396 7.52 -1.92 0.09
C ALA A 396 7.22 -0.76 1.05
N PHE A 397 6.50 -0.99 2.15
CA PHE A 397 6.27 0.02 3.19
C PHE A 397 7.59 0.50 3.82
N LEU A 398 8.44 -0.43 4.25
CA LEU A 398 9.75 -0.11 4.83
C LEU A 398 10.64 0.67 3.84
N LYS A 399 10.67 0.25 2.57
CA LYS A 399 11.31 1.00 1.49
C LYS A 399 10.71 2.41 1.34
N SER A 400 9.39 2.56 1.41
CA SER A 400 8.73 3.88 1.31
C SER A 400 9.10 4.82 2.46
N LEU A 401 9.42 4.31 3.66
CA LEU A 401 9.94 5.14 4.76
C LEU A 401 11.35 5.65 4.45
N VAL A 402 12.21 4.80 3.85
CA VAL A 402 13.55 5.21 3.39
C VAL A 402 13.43 6.24 2.26
N ASP A 403 12.56 5.99 1.28
CA ASP A 403 12.36 6.90 0.14
C ASP A 403 11.73 8.24 0.58
N LYS A 404 10.79 8.24 1.54
CA LYS A 404 10.21 9.47 2.13
C LYS A 404 11.20 10.25 2.99
N ALA A 405 12.15 9.58 3.65
CA ALA A 405 13.25 10.26 4.33
C ALA A 405 14.27 10.88 3.36
N ALA A 406 14.10 10.70 2.03
CA ALA A 406 15.13 10.94 1.03
C ALA A 406 14.77 11.89 -0.13
N GLY A 407 13.78 12.78 0.01
CA GLY A 407 13.53 13.88 -0.96
C GLY A 407 13.16 15.20 -0.27
N THR A 408 13.61 16.39 -0.67
CA THR A 408 14.48 16.86 -1.79
C THR A 408 15.02 18.26 -1.41
N PRO A 409 16.06 18.86 -2.03
CA PRO A 409 16.66 18.59 -3.36
C PRO A 409 18.15 18.19 -3.33
N SER A 410 18.70 17.86 -4.51
CA SER A 410 20.14 17.71 -4.79
C SER A 410 20.94 17.04 -3.67
N THR A 411 20.69 15.74 -3.45
CA THR A 411 21.45 14.93 -2.49
C THR A 411 22.93 14.94 -2.88
N SER A 412 23.72 15.78 -2.22
CA SER A 412 25.17 15.63 -2.21
C SER A 412 25.51 14.41 -1.37
N PRO A 413 26.55 13.64 -1.72
CA PRO A 413 27.09 12.58 -0.88
C PRO A 413 27.61 13.14 0.46
N SER A 414 28.11 12.29 1.34
CA SER A 414 28.69 12.69 2.63
C SER A 414 29.94 13.59 2.52
N PHE A 415 30.45 13.78 1.30
CA PHE A 415 31.57 14.66 0.95
C PHE A 415 31.13 15.81 0.01
N PRO A 416 31.81 16.98 0.04
CA PRO A 416 31.43 18.11 -0.78
C PRO A 416 31.70 17.87 -2.28
N CYS A 417 30.74 18.19 -3.14
CA CYS A 417 30.89 18.10 -4.60
C CYS A 417 31.64 19.29 -5.24
N GLY A 418 32.10 20.25 -4.44
CA GLY A 418 32.96 21.35 -4.90
C GLY A 418 34.44 21.01 -4.71
N GLY A 419 35.23 21.05 -5.79
CA GLY A 419 36.70 20.92 -5.73
C GLY A 419 37.28 19.87 -6.67
N ARG A 420 38.48 19.38 -6.35
CA ARG A 420 39.18 18.33 -7.12
C ARG A 420 38.64 16.95 -6.75
N LEU A 421 37.54 16.56 -7.38
CA LEU A 421 36.93 15.23 -7.28
C LEU A 421 37.62 14.21 -8.19
N ASN A 422 37.83 12.98 -7.71
CA ASN A 422 38.26 11.86 -8.56
C ASN A 422 37.11 11.36 -9.48
N PRO A 423 37.35 10.47 -10.47
CA PRO A 423 36.30 10.03 -11.40
C PRO A 423 35.08 9.35 -10.74
N SER A 424 35.29 8.56 -9.68
CA SER A 424 34.19 7.94 -8.92
C SER A 424 33.45 8.99 -8.10
N GLU A 425 34.16 9.90 -7.43
CA GLU A 425 33.56 10.99 -6.67
C GLU A 425 32.72 11.93 -7.54
N ARG A 426 33.15 12.22 -8.79
CA ARG A 426 32.32 12.93 -9.78
C ARG A 426 31.06 12.16 -10.16
N ALA A 427 31.18 10.87 -10.46
CA ALA A 427 30.03 10.03 -10.80
C ALA A 427 29.03 9.93 -9.64
N ILE A 428 29.52 9.88 -8.39
CA ILE A 428 28.68 9.92 -7.18
C ILE A 428 27.97 11.27 -7.07
N CYS A 429 28.68 12.39 -7.23
CA CYS A 429 28.11 13.73 -7.22
C CYS A 429 27.10 14.00 -8.34
N GLN A 430 27.20 13.28 -9.46
CA GLN A 430 26.31 13.40 -10.62
C GLN A 430 25.17 12.37 -10.62
N SER A 431 25.15 11.44 -9.65
CA SER A 431 24.15 10.37 -9.56
C SER A 431 23.48 10.37 -8.19
N GLU A 432 22.21 10.77 -8.18
CA GLU A 432 21.35 10.82 -6.99
C GLU A 432 21.29 9.46 -6.26
N THR A 433 21.31 8.35 -7.00
CA THR A 433 21.36 6.98 -6.48
C THR A 433 22.67 6.70 -5.74
N LEU A 434 23.81 7.05 -6.35
CA LEU A 434 25.12 6.82 -5.74
C LEU A 434 25.36 7.75 -4.54
N ALA A 435 24.89 9.00 -4.59
CA ALA A 435 24.97 9.92 -3.46
C ALA A 435 24.13 9.44 -2.26
N ARG A 436 22.96 8.83 -2.49
CA ARG A 436 22.18 8.18 -1.41
C ARG A 436 22.89 6.96 -0.83
N LEU A 437 23.51 6.12 -1.66
CA LEU A 437 24.31 4.98 -1.19
C LEU A 437 25.53 5.42 -0.36
N ASP A 438 26.14 6.55 -0.71
CA ASP A 438 27.21 7.17 0.06
C ASP A 438 26.74 7.65 1.45
N LEU A 439 25.64 8.39 1.51
CA LEU A 439 25.04 8.85 2.78
C LEU A 439 24.60 7.68 3.67
N ALA A 440 24.03 6.62 3.09
CA ALA A 440 23.65 5.43 3.84
C ALA A 440 24.88 4.75 4.47
N LEU A 441 25.98 4.63 3.71
CA LEU A 441 27.22 4.04 4.20
C LEU A 441 27.90 4.92 5.25
N ASP A 442 27.93 6.23 5.07
CA ASP A 442 28.46 7.18 6.04
C ASP A 442 27.70 7.14 7.37
N SER A 443 26.37 7.05 7.32
CA SER A 443 25.52 6.89 8.51
C SER A 443 25.86 5.61 9.29
N VAL A 444 25.93 4.47 8.59
CA VAL A 444 26.28 3.17 9.20
C VAL A 444 27.71 3.17 9.76
N PHE A 445 28.67 3.74 9.03
CA PHE A 445 30.05 3.91 9.49
C PHE A 445 30.12 4.77 10.76
N LYS A 446 29.49 5.95 10.78
CA LYS A 446 29.45 6.85 11.96
C LYS A 446 28.71 6.24 13.15
N ALA A 447 27.68 5.43 12.91
CA ALA A 447 26.98 4.68 13.96
C ALA A 447 27.90 3.64 14.60
N ARG A 448 28.59 2.81 13.81
CA ARG A 448 29.54 1.81 14.34
C ARG A 448 30.74 2.46 15.01
N PHE A 449 31.35 3.46 14.38
CA PHE A 449 32.56 4.14 14.86
C PHE A 449 32.40 4.73 16.26
N ARG A 450 31.25 5.35 16.56
CA ARG A 450 30.95 5.92 17.89
C ARG A 450 30.84 4.89 19.01
N ASN A 451 30.54 3.63 18.68
CA ASN A 451 30.31 2.55 19.65
C ASN A 451 31.54 1.64 19.85
N LEU A 452 32.67 1.97 19.23
CA LEU A 452 33.92 1.20 19.30
C LEU A 452 34.94 1.83 20.25
N VAL A 453 35.80 0.99 20.84
CA VAL A 453 36.99 1.45 21.58
C VAL A 453 38.04 2.01 20.61
N LYS A 454 38.99 2.82 21.11
CA LYS A 454 39.97 3.53 20.28
C LYS A 454 40.78 2.63 19.33
N ALA A 455 41.15 1.42 19.75
CA ALA A 455 41.87 0.46 18.89
C ALA A 455 41.03 0.05 17.68
N ASP A 456 39.77 -0.33 17.91
CA ASP A 456 38.85 -0.75 16.86
C ASP A 456 38.41 0.42 15.97
N GLN A 457 38.35 1.64 16.50
CA GLN A 457 38.16 2.87 15.71
C GLN A 457 39.30 3.05 14.69
N VAL A 458 40.55 2.85 15.08
CA VAL A 458 41.71 2.92 14.17
C VAL A 458 41.61 1.83 13.08
N ALA A 459 41.32 0.59 13.46
CA ALA A 459 41.13 -0.51 12.52
C ALA A 459 39.97 -0.26 11.54
N LEU A 460 38.84 0.27 12.03
CA LEU A 460 37.68 0.58 11.22
C LEU A 460 37.94 1.73 10.24
N SER A 461 38.64 2.80 10.66
CA SER A 461 39.07 3.89 9.78
C SER A 461 40.05 3.42 8.70
N ALA A 462 40.99 2.53 9.02
CA ALA A 462 41.89 1.92 8.05
C ALA A 462 41.12 1.07 7.01
N SER A 463 40.20 0.22 7.49
CA SER A 463 39.28 -0.58 6.66
C SER A 463 38.44 0.29 5.71
N GLN A 464 37.90 1.42 6.20
CA GLN A 464 37.11 2.33 5.39
C GLN A 464 37.94 3.10 4.36
N THR A 465 39.19 3.45 4.70
CA THR A 465 40.13 4.08 3.77
C THR A 465 40.52 3.11 2.65
N ALA A 466 40.87 1.87 2.99
CA ALA A 466 41.17 0.83 2.01
C ALA A 466 39.98 0.54 1.08
N TRP A 467 38.76 0.48 1.63
CA TRP A 467 37.55 0.31 0.82
C TRP A 467 37.33 1.48 -0.14
N ARG A 468 37.49 2.74 0.28
CA ARG A 468 37.38 3.92 -0.61
C ARG A 468 38.37 3.83 -1.78
N THR A 469 39.64 3.49 -1.50
CA THR A 469 40.65 3.28 -2.54
C THR A 469 40.26 2.18 -3.52
N ASN A 470 39.57 1.13 -3.08
CA ASN A 470 39.08 0.08 -3.97
C ASN A 470 37.86 0.52 -4.79
N ARG A 471 36.90 1.23 -4.19
CA ARG A 471 35.75 1.86 -4.89
C ARG A 471 36.25 2.76 -6.02
N ASP A 472 37.28 3.57 -5.77
CA ASP A 472 37.77 4.57 -6.72
C ASP A 472 38.42 3.96 -7.98
N ARG A 473 38.72 2.66 -7.96
CA ARG A 473 39.14 1.88 -9.15
C ARG A 473 38.00 1.70 -10.16
N CYS A 474 36.73 1.89 -9.77
CA CYS A 474 35.59 1.83 -10.69
C CYS A 474 35.58 2.96 -11.74
N GLY A 475 36.41 4.00 -11.58
CA GLY A 475 36.37 5.16 -12.46
C GLY A 475 35.01 5.86 -12.39
N ALA A 476 34.41 6.22 -13.52
CA ALA A 476 33.05 6.79 -13.58
C ALA A 476 31.92 5.73 -13.68
N THR A 477 32.24 4.44 -13.53
CA THR A 477 31.31 3.34 -13.86
C THR A 477 30.26 3.15 -12.76
N ALA A 478 29.06 3.71 -12.95
CA ALA A 478 28.01 3.76 -11.93
C ALA A 478 27.65 2.39 -11.33
N SER A 479 27.50 1.35 -12.15
CA SER A 479 27.18 -0.02 -11.68
C SER A 479 28.27 -0.64 -10.81
N CYS A 480 29.55 -0.38 -11.11
CA CYS A 480 30.68 -0.81 -10.29
C CYS A 480 30.70 -0.08 -8.95
N ILE A 481 30.49 1.24 -8.96
CA ILE A 481 30.43 2.06 -7.74
C ILE A 481 29.26 1.60 -6.85
N GLU A 482 28.08 1.38 -7.44
CA GLU A 482 26.90 0.84 -6.74
C GLU A 482 27.17 -0.53 -6.12
N ALA A 483 27.77 -1.46 -6.86
CA ALA A 483 28.15 -2.77 -6.35
C ALA A 483 29.12 -2.65 -5.14
N ALA A 484 30.12 -1.75 -5.23
CA ALA A 484 31.06 -1.50 -4.14
C ALA A 484 30.39 -0.94 -2.88
N TYR A 485 29.39 -0.05 -3.01
CA TYR A 485 28.59 0.43 -1.88
C TYR A 485 27.74 -0.69 -1.27
N ARG A 486 27.01 -1.45 -2.09
CA ARG A 486 26.14 -2.55 -1.63
C ARG A 486 26.94 -3.63 -0.90
N GLN A 487 28.09 -4.02 -1.43
CA GLN A 487 29.02 -4.96 -0.78
C GLN A 487 29.50 -4.43 0.58
N ARG A 488 29.81 -3.14 0.69
CA ARG A 488 30.29 -2.54 1.95
C ARG A 488 29.19 -2.40 3.00
N LEU A 489 27.97 -2.06 2.58
CA LEU A 489 26.80 -2.05 3.45
C LEU A 489 26.52 -3.47 3.99
N SER A 490 26.61 -4.49 3.14
CA SER A 490 26.50 -5.90 3.54
C SER A 490 27.59 -6.31 4.54
N TYR A 491 28.84 -5.91 4.34
CA TYR A 491 29.92 -6.12 5.32
C TYR A 491 29.61 -5.50 6.70
N PHE A 492 28.97 -4.33 6.76
CA PHE A 492 28.55 -3.74 8.04
C PHE A 492 27.35 -4.45 8.68
N GLN A 493 26.50 -5.13 7.89
CA GLN A 493 25.44 -5.98 8.39
C GLN A 493 26.00 -7.29 8.99
N SER A 494 27.04 -7.88 8.39
CA SER A 494 27.71 -9.08 8.91
C SER A 494 28.64 -8.84 10.12
N LEU A 495 28.70 -7.61 10.65
CA LEU A 495 29.42 -7.26 11.88
C LEU A 495 28.48 -7.00 13.08
N GLN A 496 27.19 -7.32 12.91
CA GLN A 496 26.16 -7.32 13.95
C GLN A 496 26.04 -8.71 14.56
#